data_AF-A0A971HCF8-F1
#
_entry.id   AF-A0A971HCF8-F1
#
_cell.length_a   1.000
_cell.length_b   1.000
_cell.length_c   1.000
_cell.angle_alpha   90.00
_cell.angle_beta   90.00
_cell.angle_gamma   90.00
#
_symmetry.space_group_name_H-M   'P 1'
#
loop_
_entity.id
_entity.type
_entity.pdbx_description
1 polymer ?
#
loop_
_entity_poly.entity_id
_entity_poly.type
_entity_poly.pdbx_seq_one_letter_code
_entity_poly.pdbx_strand_id
1 'polypeptide(L)'
;MKKFLALILTLVLAACILSGCTSKPQEPDNGEASITITDMTGRTVEIPKTVEKIVPLGNAPRMITYLGLADKAVGIGGMASQDISPVTAYAYANKDLWADLPIVGTDAAGATDYYPEQIIALAPDVIFCSYTAQLADEIQTKTGVPTVAVAMGTLFAEDYEQALRLIAEVCGIPDRAEEVISFIDGCLEDLANRTADVPEEGKPTVLGAAATFKGAHGIEGVYSKYQVFEAIAANDVTTGISDTVGGVLIDKEQVLGWNPQYIFLDNGGVNLVKQDFAVMPDFYNQLQAVVNGDVYQYPSSTSYYSNVEIPIANSYYVASLLYPEEFKDINFEEKANEIFKFFLGADDYLSVLNEAGAGYGKVGLGE
;
A
#
# COMPACT_ATOMS: atom_id res chain seq x y z
N MET A 1 -88.36 1.98 -18.99
CA MET A 1 -87.57 3.23 -19.04
C MET A 1 -86.87 3.57 -17.72
N LYS A 2 -87.53 3.53 -16.55
CA LYS A 2 -86.88 3.84 -15.25
C LYS A 2 -85.76 2.87 -14.81
N LYS A 3 -85.84 1.57 -15.17
CA LYS A 3 -84.81 0.56 -14.83
C LYS A 3 -83.57 0.58 -15.75
N PHE A 4 -83.70 1.09 -16.97
CA PHE A 4 -82.58 1.23 -17.91
C PHE A 4 -81.76 2.50 -17.64
N LEU A 5 -82.41 3.56 -17.16
CA LEU A 5 -81.75 4.80 -16.73
C LEU A 5 -80.92 4.60 -15.44
N ALA A 6 -81.38 3.76 -14.52
CA ALA A 6 -80.68 3.46 -13.28
C ALA A 6 -79.37 2.67 -13.50
N LEU A 7 -79.34 1.79 -14.51
CA LEU A 7 -78.17 0.96 -14.84
C LEU A 7 -77.06 1.77 -15.55
N ILE A 8 -77.45 2.77 -16.35
CA ILE A 8 -76.50 3.68 -17.02
C ILE A 8 -75.93 4.69 -16.01
N LEU A 9 -76.73 5.14 -15.03
CA LEU A 9 -76.26 6.04 -13.98
C LEU A 9 -75.29 5.37 -12.99
N THR A 10 -75.42 4.05 -12.76
CA THR A 10 -74.47 3.29 -11.92
C THR A 10 -73.17 2.94 -12.65
N LEU A 11 -73.20 2.75 -13.98
CA LEU A 11 -71.97 2.52 -14.76
C LEU A 11 -71.12 3.79 -14.93
N VAL A 12 -71.73 4.97 -15.01
CA VAL A 12 -71.01 6.26 -15.11
C VAL A 12 -70.41 6.67 -13.75
N LEU A 13 -71.05 6.31 -12.63
CA LEU A 13 -70.52 6.60 -11.30
C LEU A 13 -69.35 5.68 -10.91
N ALA A 14 -69.27 4.47 -11.46
CA ALA A 14 -68.14 3.55 -11.27
C ALA A 14 -66.91 3.90 -12.12
N ALA A 15 -67.09 4.60 -13.25
CA ALA A 15 -65.99 5.03 -14.12
C ALA A 15 -65.26 6.30 -13.64
N CYS A 16 -65.86 7.09 -12.74
CA CYS A 16 -65.25 8.31 -12.20
C CYS A 16 -64.37 8.08 -10.95
N ILE A 17 -64.26 6.85 -10.44
CA ILE A 17 -63.45 6.52 -9.25
C ILE A 17 -62.02 6.08 -9.64
N LEU A 18 -61.72 5.92 -10.94
CA LEU A 18 -60.42 5.45 -11.45
C LEU A 18 -59.54 6.55 -12.09
N SER A 19 -59.86 7.83 -11.88
CA SER A 19 -59.04 8.96 -12.37
C SER A 19 -58.59 9.91 -11.27
N GLY A 20 -58.36 9.38 -10.07
CA GLY A 20 -57.57 10.06 -9.05
C GLY A 20 -56.08 9.96 -9.39
N CYS A 21 -55.60 10.82 -10.28
CA CYS A 21 -54.18 11.17 -10.32
C CYS A 21 -53.86 11.94 -9.04
N THR A 22 -53.59 11.20 -7.97
CA THR A 22 -52.96 11.74 -6.77
C THR A 22 -51.51 12.03 -7.16
N SER A 23 -51.24 13.24 -7.67
CA SER A 23 -49.90 13.79 -7.64
C SER A 23 -49.52 13.90 -6.16
N LYS A 24 -48.79 12.90 -5.66
CA LYS A 24 -48.02 13.06 -4.43
C LYS A 24 -47.25 14.39 -4.56
N PRO A 25 -47.26 15.26 -3.54
CA PRO A 25 -46.29 16.33 -3.49
C PRO A 25 -44.93 15.65 -3.60
N GLN A 26 -44.24 15.87 -4.72
CA GLN A 26 -42.83 15.56 -4.82
C GLN A 26 -42.19 16.49 -3.79
N GLU A 27 -41.78 15.91 -2.66
CA GLU A 27 -40.85 16.59 -1.77
C GLU A 27 -39.71 17.11 -2.64
N PRO A 28 -39.24 18.35 -2.41
CA PRO A 28 -38.08 18.84 -3.12
C PRO A 28 -36.95 17.85 -2.84
N ASP A 29 -36.51 17.16 -3.89
CA ASP A 29 -35.35 16.29 -3.90
C ASP A 29 -34.12 17.19 -3.71
N ASN A 30 -33.85 17.45 -2.44
CA ASN A 30 -32.70 18.20 -1.94
C ASN A 30 -31.75 17.26 -1.18
N GLY A 31 -31.89 15.94 -1.38
CA GLY A 31 -30.95 14.95 -0.91
C GLY A 31 -29.89 14.75 -1.98
N GLU A 32 -28.62 14.98 -1.65
CA GLU A 32 -27.53 14.49 -2.48
C GLU A 32 -27.79 13.01 -2.79
N ALA A 33 -27.88 12.67 -4.08
CA ALA A 33 -28.15 11.30 -4.49
C ALA A 33 -27.13 10.38 -3.81
N SER A 34 -27.59 9.36 -3.08
CA SER A 34 -26.72 8.35 -2.49
C SER A 34 -26.59 7.14 -3.41
N ILE A 35 -25.47 6.44 -3.29
CA ILE A 35 -25.24 5.14 -3.91
C ILE A 35 -24.88 4.13 -2.84
N THR A 36 -25.24 2.87 -3.07
CA THR A 36 -24.94 1.77 -2.16
C THR A 36 -23.77 0.98 -2.71
N ILE A 37 -22.75 0.78 -1.89
CA ILE A 37 -21.57 -0.04 -2.20
C ILE A 37 -21.47 -1.22 -1.24
N THR A 38 -20.79 -2.29 -1.67
CA THR A 38 -20.38 -3.39 -0.79
C THR A 38 -18.88 -3.29 -0.57
N ASP A 39 -18.46 -3.16 0.67
CA ASP A 39 -17.05 -3.06 1.01
C ASP A 39 -16.36 -4.42 1.04
N MET A 40 -15.02 -4.45 1.16
CA MET A 40 -14.25 -5.70 1.09
C MET A 40 -14.41 -6.60 2.32
N THR A 41 -15.16 -6.15 3.33
CA THR A 41 -15.53 -6.97 4.49
C THR A 41 -16.97 -7.50 4.40
N GLY A 42 -17.66 -7.23 3.28
CA GLY A 42 -19.02 -7.68 3.00
C GLY A 42 -20.11 -6.77 3.58
N ARG A 43 -19.75 -5.57 4.07
CA ARG A 43 -20.73 -4.61 4.60
C ARG A 43 -21.34 -3.81 3.46
N THR A 44 -22.64 -3.53 3.57
CA THR A 44 -23.33 -2.61 2.66
C THR A 44 -23.31 -1.21 3.23
N VAL A 45 -22.77 -0.24 2.48
CA VAL A 45 -22.60 1.15 2.93
C VAL A 45 -23.28 2.08 1.95
N GLU A 46 -24.11 3.00 2.45
CA GLU A 46 -24.65 4.10 1.65
C GLU A 46 -23.68 5.29 1.71
N ILE A 47 -23.23 5.74 0.55
CA ILE A 47 -22.29 6.85 0.38
C ILE A 47 -22.94 7.94 -0.51
N PRO A 48 -22.51 9.20 -0.42
CA PRO A 48 -22.91 10.21 -1.39
C PRO A 48 -22.40 9.85 -2.79
N LYS A 49 -23.13 10.25 -3.83
CA LYS A 49 -22.75 10.01 -5.24
C LYS A 49 -21.46 10.72 -5.64
N THR A 50 -21.13 11.83 -4.98
CA THR A 50 -19.89 12.59 -5.21
C THR A 50 -19.12 12.64 -3.90
N VAL A 51 -17.83 12.29 -3.95
CA VAL A 51 -16.93 12.31 -2.80
C VAL A 51 -15.86 13.37 -3.01
N GLU A 52 -15.84 14.38 -2.15
CA GLU A 52 -14.89 15.51 -2.18
C GLU A 52 -14.01 15.58 -0.93
N LYS A 53 -14.48 15.08 0.21
CA LYS A 53 -13.76 15.10 1.49
C LYS A 53 -13.59 13.69 2.03
N ILE A 54 -12.34 13.26 2.15
CA ILE A 54 -11.95 11.91 2.55
C ILE A 54 -11.23 11.97 3.90
N VAL A 55 -11.54 11.02 4.77
CA VAL A 55 -10.67 10.66 5.90
C VAL A 55 -10.10 9.25 5.65
N PRO A 56 -8.81 9.12 5.33
CA PRO A 56 -8.16 7.82 5.19
C PRO A 56 -7.52 7.36 6.52
N LEU A 57 -7.79 6.12 6.92
CA LEU A 57 -7.26 5.44 8.11
C LEU A 57 -6.57 4.11 7.72
N GLY A 58 -5.67 3.60 8.56
CA GLY A 58 -4.92 2.39 8.23
C GLY A 58 -3.97 2.59 7.05
N ASN A 59 -4.02 1.69 6.07
CA ASN A 59 -3.26 1.77 4.83
C ASN A 59 -3.90 2.71 3.77
N ALA A 60 -5.11 3.21 4.01
CA ALA A 60 -5.80 4.07 3.05
C ALA A 60 -5.04 5.36 2.67
N PRO A 61 -4.27 6.05 3.55
CA PRO A 61 -3.53 7.26 3.17
C PRO A 61 -2.57 7.05 2.00
N ARG A 62 -1.94 5.87 1.95
CA ARG A 62 -1.09 5.46 0.83
C ARG A 62 -1.90 5.21 -0.44
N MET A 63 -2.98 4.44 -0.33
CA MET A 63 -3.82 4.11 -1.48
C MET A 63 -4.40 5.36 -2.15
N ILE A 64 -4.89 6.33 -1.36
CA ILE A 64 -5.38 7.59 -1.93
C ILE A 64 -4.27 8.41 -2.58
N THR A 65 -3.02 8.29 -2.11
CA THR A 65 -1.87 8.95 -2.74
C THR A 65 -1.65 8.41 -4.14
N TYR A 66 -1.57 7.09 -4.31
CA TYR A 66 -1.34 6.46 -5.61
C TYR A 66 -2.48 6.73 -6.60
N LEU A 67 -3.72 6.82 -6.09
CA LEU A 67 -4.91 7.15 -6.85
C LEU A 67 -5.05 8.65 -7.17
N GLY A 68 -4.12 9.50 -6.72
CA GLY A 68 -4.15 10.95 -7.00
C GLY A 68 -5.28 11.68 -6.26
N LEU A 69 -5.69 11.16 -5.10
CA LEU A 69 -6.77 11.70 -4.25
C LEU A 69 -6.23 12.38 -2.98
N ALA A 70 -4.92 12.62 -2.89
CA ALA A 70 -4.29 13.16 -1.69
C ALA A 70 -4.82 14.54 -1.27
N ASP A 71 -5.29 15.35 -2.22
CA ASP A 71 -5.87 16.68 -2.02
C ASP A 71 -7.29 16.66 -1.45
N LYS A 72 -8.01 15.54 -1.60
CA LYS A 72 -9.34 15.33 -1.00
C LYS A 72 -9.26 14.96 0.49
N ALA A 73 -8.07 14.68 1.03
CA ALA A 73 -7.92 14.35 2.44
C ALA A 73 -8.20 15.58 3.32
N VAL A 74 -9.11 15.46 4.29
CA VAL A 74 -9.42 16.54 5.26
C VAL A 74 -8.89 16.26 6.67
N GLY A 75 -8.41 15.05 6.92
CA GLY A 75 -7.73 14.62 8.13
C GLY A 75 -7.14 13.24 7.88
N ILE A 76 -5.98 12.94 8.43
CA ILE A 76 -5.23 11.71 8.11
C ILE A 76 -5.04 10.84 9.36
N GLY A 77 -5.12 9.53 9.19
CA GLY A 77 -4.55 8.59 10.15
C GLY A 77 -3.04 8.54 10.00
N GLY A 78 -2.30 8.46 11.11
CA GLY A 78 -0.87 8.13 11.07
C GLY A 78 0.00 8.94 12.03
N MET A 79 1.08 9.50 11.48
CA MET A 79 2.12 10.23 12.21
C MET A 79 2.02 11.74 11.98
N ALA A 80 2.47 12.50 12.98
CA ALA A 80 2.59 13.94 12.86
C ALA A 80 3.69 14.32 11.84
N SER A 81 3.54 15.50 11.21
CA SER A 81 4.36 15.92 10.08
C SER A 81 5.87 15.95 10.36
N GLN A 82 6.28 16.25 11.60
CA GLN A 82 7.69 16.26 11.99
C GLN A 82 8.34 14.87 12.05
N ASP A 83 7.56 13.80 12.12
CA ASP A 83 8.04 12.42 12.25
C ASP A 83 8.08 11.70 10.88
N ILE A 84 7.66 12.37 9.80
CA ILE A 84 7.63 11.83 8.45
C ILE A 84 9.04 11.71 7.89
N SER A 85 9.47 10.46 7.68
CA SER A 85 10.74 10.13 7.04
C SER A 85 10.58 9.90 5.54
N PRO A 86 11.64 10.10 4.72
CA PRO A 86 11.61 9.78 3.29
C PRO A 86 11.28 8.32 2.93
N VAL A 87 11.46 7.37 3.85
CA VAL A 87 11.06 5.96 3.61
C VAL A 87 9.55 5.73 3.86
N THR A 88 8.86 6.67 4.49
CA THR A 88 7.38 6.75 4.52
C THR A 88 6.90 7.54 3.30
N ALA A 89 7.21 7.03 2.11
CA ALA A 89 7.33 7.87 0.93
C ALA A 89 6.02 8.53 0.47
N TYR A 90 4.88 7.85 0.57
CA TYR A 90 3.57 8.45 0.29
C TYR A 90 3.28 9.68 1.17
N ALA A 91 3.65 9.63 2.46
CA ALA A 91 3.42 10.73 3.39
C ALA A 91 4.45 11.84 3.18
N TYR A 92 5.70 11.48 2.88
CA TYR A 92 6.75 12.46 2.61
C TYR A 92 6.47 13.26 1.33
N ALA A 93 6.00 12.61 0.27
CA ALA A 93 5.61 13.27 -0.98
C ALA A 93 4.46 14.26 -0.78
N ASN A 94 3.54 13.96 0.14
CA ASN A 94 2.39 14.82 0.46
C ASN A 94 2.60 15.69 1.70
N LYS A 95 3.81 15.76 2.28
CA LYS A 95 4.05 16.41 3.59
C LYS A 95 3.61 17.87 3.63
N ASP A 96 3.77 18.60 2.53
CA ASP A 96 3.41 20.01 2.43
C ASP A 96 1.89 20.18 2.22
N LEU A 97 1.27 19.26 1.46
CA LEU A 97 -0.17 19.22 1.24
C LEU A 97 -0.93 18.84 2.53
N TRP A 98 -0.35 17.96 3.33
CA TRP A 98 -0.95 17.45 4.57
C TRP A 98 -0.49 18.17 5.84
N ALA A 99 0.36 19.19 5.73
CA ALA A 99 1.02 19.84 6.86
C ALA A 99 0.04 20.35 7.93
N ASP A 100 -1.12 20.86 7.49
CA ASP A 100 -2.14 21.47 8.34
C ASP A 100 -3.35 20.54 8.60
N LEU A 101 -3.33 19.31 8.07
CA LEU A 101 -4.41 18.36 8.31
C LEU A 101 -4.33 17.81 9.74
N PRO A 102 -5.45 17.73 10.47
CA PRO A 102 -5.46 17.10 11.79
C PRO A 102 -5.19 15.61 11.68
N ILE A 103 -4.46 15.10 12.67
CA ILE A 103 -4.28 13.66 12.86
C ILE A 103 -5.53 13.11 13.54
N VAL A 104 -6.29 12.28 12.83
CA VAL A 104 -7.59 11.75 13.28
C VAL A 104 -7.55 10.26 13.66
N GLY A 105 -6.37 9.67 13.67
CA GLY A 105 -6.11 8.30 14.11
C GLY A 105 -4.64 7.94 14.02
N THR A 106 -4.26 6.77 14.51
CA THR A 106 -2.89 6.27 14.47
C THR A 106 -2.84 4.75 14.36
N ASP A 107 -1.85 4.24 13.64
CA ASP A 107 -1.50 2.82 13.52
C ASP A 107 -0.04 2.55 13.96
N ALA A 108 0.51 3.46 14.78
CA ALA A 108 1.89 3.42 15.21
C ALA A 108 2.15 2.31 16.24
N ALA A 109 3.29 1.63 16.10
CA ALA A 109 3.80 0.67 17.09
C ALA A 109 2.80 -0.42 17.52
N GLY A 110 1.87 -0.81 16.65
CA GLY A 110 0.87 -1.84 16.93
C GLY A 110 -0.35 -1.36 17.73
N ALA A 111 -0.48 -0.06 17.98
CA ALA A 111 -1.71 0.55 18.44
C ALA A 111 -2.53 0.99 17.22
N THR A 112 -3.83 0.66 17.20
CA THR A 112 -4.79 1.20 16.23
C THR A 112 -5.82 2.01 17.00
N ASP A 113 -5.91 3.31 16.71
CA ASP A 113 -6.85 4.23 17.34
C ASP A 113 -7.39 5.25 16.35
N TYR A 114 -8.56 5.81 16.63
CA TYR A 114 -9.23 6.83 15.82
C TYR A 114 -9.94 7.84 16.74
N TYR A 115 -10.13 9.07 16.25
CA TYR A 115 -10.62 10.18 17.07
C TYR A 115 -11.97 10.68 16.55
N PRO A 116 -13.11 10.08 16.97
CA PRO A 116 -14.43 10.36 16.40
C PRO A 116 -14.81 11.84 16.38
N GLU A 117 -14.57 12.57 17.49
CA GLU A 117 -14.93 13.99 17.59
C GLU A 117 -14.18 14.84 16.58
N GLN A 118 -12.91 14.51 16.31
CA GLN A 118 -12.11 15.22 15.32
C GLN A 118 -12.57 14.90 13.91
N ILE A 119 -12.89 13.63 13.62
CA ILE A 119 -13.45 13.20 12.33
C ILE A 119 -14.78 13.91 12.06
N ILE A 120 -15.69 13.95 13.04
CA ILE A 120 -17.00 14.61 12.92
C ILE A 120 -16.82 16.11 12.60
N ALA A 121 -15.88 16.78 13.27
CA ALA A 121 -15.64 18.20 13.08
C ALA A 121 -15.21 18.57 11.64
N LEU A 122 -14.63 17.63 10.90
CA LEU A 122 -14.19 17.82 9.52
C LEU A 122 -15.31 17.60 8.50
N ALA A 123 -16.43 17.02 8.94
CA ALA A 123 -17.57 16.65 8.11
C ALA A 123 -17.16 15.95 6.78
N PRO A 124 -16.36 14.87 6.81
CA PRO A 124 -15.98 14.15 5.59
C PRO A 124 -17.19 13.47 4.95
N ASP A 125 -17.10 13.22 3.65
CA ASP A 125 -18.13 12.55 2.87
C ASP A 125 -18.02 11.02 3.05
N VAL A 126 -16.78 10.53 3.20
CA VAL A 126 -16.48 9.11 3.40
C VAL A 126 -15.21 8.93 4.24
N ILE A 127 -15.19 7.84 5.02
CA ILE A 127 -13.99 7.32 5.66
C ILE A 127 -13.57 6.05 4.91
N PHE A 128 -12.31 5.99 4.48
CA PHE A 128 -11.70 4.72 4.04
C PHE A 128 -10.85 4.17 5.17
N CYS A 129 -10.96 2.88 5.46
CA CYS A 129 -10.11 2.22 6.44
C CYS A 129 -9.69 0.83 5.99
N SER A 130 -8.51 0.38 6.39
CA SER A 130 -8.05 -0.99 6.17
C SER A 130 -8.21 -1.87 7.43
N TYR A 131 -9.33 -1.70 8.14
CA TYR A 131 -9.61 -2.36 9.41
C TYR A 131 -10.64 -3.49 9.25
N THR A 132 -10.91 -4.21 10.35
CA THR A 132 -11.94 -5.26 10.37
C THR A 132 -13.34 -4.68 10.21
N ALA A 133 -14.30 -5.51 9.76
CA ALA A 133 -15.71 -5.13 9.67
C ALA A 133 -16.25 -4.52 10.97
N GLN A 134 -15.89 -5.12 12.11
CA GLN A 134 -16.33 -4.67 13.43
C GLN A 134 -15.83 -3.25 13.75
N LEU A 135 -14.57 -2.95 13.47
CA LEU A 135 -14.02 -1.63 13.73
C LEU A 135 -14.56 -0.59 12.75
N ALA A 136 -14.78 -0.97 11.49
CA ALA A 136 -15.39 -0.09 10.50
C ALA A 136 -16.86 0.25 10.85
N ASP A 137 -17.64 -0.71 11.35
CA ASP A 137 -18.99 -0.48 11.89
C ASP A 137 -18.97 0.43 13.12
N GLU A 138 -17.99 0.25 14.01
CA GLU A 138 -17.83 1.09 15.19
C GLU A 138 -17.53 2.55 14.80
N ILE A 139 -16.59 2.76 13.88
CA ILE A 139 -16.23 4.08 13.34
C ILE A 139 -17.45 4.74 12.72
N GLN A 140 -18.16 4.04 11.83
CA GLN A 140 -19.37 4.56 11.18
C GLN A 140 -20.45 4.93 12.20
N THR A 141 -20.68 4.08 13.21
CA THR A 141 -21.69 4.31 14.24
C THR A 141 -21.35 5.53 15.11
N LYS A 142 -20.08 5.70 15.50
CA LYS A 142 -19.66 6.79 16.38
C LYS A 142 -19.53 8.13 15.66
N THR A 143 -19.17 8.12 14.39
CA THR A 143 -18.97 9.34 13.59
C THR A 143 -20.22 9.77 12.84
N GLY A 144 -21.11 8.82 12.51
CA GLY A 144 -22.23 9.05 11.60
C GLY A 144 -21.80 9.23 10.13
N VAL A 145 -20.52 8.99 9.81
CA VAL A 145 -19.97 9.13 8.46
C VAL A 145 -19.90 7.76 7.77
N PRO A 146 -20.30 7.63 6.49
CA PRO A 146 -20.12 6.40 5.73
C PRO A 146 -18.67 5.90 5.77
N THR A 147 -18.46 4.65 6.18
CA THR A 147 -17.12 4.07 6.35
C THR A 147 -16.98 2.84 5.46
N VAL A 148 -16.11 2.92 4.45
CA VAL A 148 -15.81 1.85 3.50
C VAL A 148 -14.54 1.11 3.95
N ALA A 149 -14.68 -0.17 4.28
CA ALA A 149 -13.53 -1.01 4.62
C ALA A 149 -12.91 -1.64 3.37
N VAL A 150 -11.61 -1.44 3.18
CA VAL A 150 -10.79 -2.07 2.14
C VAL A 150 -9.83 -3.07 2.75
N ALA A 151 -9.28 -3.98 1.97
CA ALA A 151 -8.19 -4.82 2.44
C ALA A 151 -6.98 -3.96 2.82
N MET A 152 -6.23 -4.36 3.85
CA MET A 152 -4.88 -3.84 4.06
C MET A 152 -3.99 -4.12 2.84
N GLY A 153 -4.24 -5.25 2.20
CA GLY A 153 -3.61 -5.68 0.96
C GLY A 153 -2.27 -6.37 1.19
N THR A 154 -2.04 -7.40 0.39
CA THR A 154 -0.76 -8.11 0.32
C THR A 154 0.03 -7.52 -0.85
N LEU A 155 1.32 -7.25 -0.63
CA LEU A 155 2.18 -6.64 -1.67
C LEU A 155 2.19 -7.52 -2.93
N PHE A 156 1.86 -6.92 -4.08
CA PHE A 156 1.72 -7.54 -5.40
C PHE A 156 0.63 -8.61 -5.52
N ALA A 157 -0.41 -8.54 -4.69
CA ALA A 157 -1.52 -9.47 -4.76
C ALA A 157 -2.85 -8.78 -5.10
N GLU A 158 -3.77 -9.59 -5.61
CA GLU A 158 -5.11 -9.21 -6.04
C GLU A 158 -5.91 -8.46 -4.95
N ASP A 159 -5.73 -8.78 -3.66
CA ASP A 159 -6.46 -8.10 -2.59
C ASP A 159 -6.09 -6.61 -2.46
N TYR A 160 -4.84 -6.24 -2.77
CA TYR A 160 -4.41 -4.85 -2.84
C TYR A 160 -4.99 -4.15 -4.07
N GLU A 161 -5.00 -4.80 -5.22
CA GLU A 161 -5.62 -4.25 -6.45
C GLU A 161 -7.11 -4.00 -6.28
N GLN A 162 -7.83 -4.94 -5.65
CA GLN A 162 -9.26 -4.79 -5.35
C GLN A 162 -9.52 -3.63 -4.39
N ALA A 163 -8.63 -3.39 -3.42
CA ALA A 163 -8.70 -2.22 -2.55
C ALA A 163 -8.57 -0.91 -3.35
N LEU A 164 -7.62 -0.83 -4.29
CA LEU A 164 -7.47 0.34 -5.17
C LEU A 164 -8.71 0.55 -6.06
N ARG A 165 -9.23 -0.53 -6.66
CA ARG A 165 -10.45 -0.50 -7.49
C ARG A 165 -11.65 0.01 -6.70
N LEU A 166 -11.86 -0.47 -5.48
CA LEU A 166 -12.99 -0.04 -4.65
C LEU A 166 -12.88 1.44 -4.24
N ILE A 167 -11.70 1.92 -3.83
CA ILE A 167 -11.51 3.35 -3.51
C ILE A 167 -11.77 4.21 -4.75
N ALA A 168 -11.26 3.78 -5.90
CA ALA A 168 -11.44 4.49 -7.17
C ALA A 168 -12.90 4.50 -7.64
N GLU A 169 -13.64 3.40 -7.46
CA GLU A 169 -15.08 3.33 -7.73
C GLU A 169 -15.85 4.35 -6.88
N VAL A 170 -15.60 4.34 -5.56
CA VAL A 170 -16.23 5.27 -4.61
C VAL A 170 -15.91 6.74 -4.94
N CYS A 171 -14.71 7.01 -5.44
CA CYS A 171 -14.27 8.36 -5.80
C CYS A 171 -14.54 8.74 -7.27
N GLY A 172 -15.14 7.84 -8.07
CA GLY A 172 -15.47 8.11 -9.47
C GLY A 172 -14.27 8.22 -10.42
N ILE A 173 -13.17 7.54 -10.13
CA ILE A 173 -11.91 7.54 -10.92
C ILE A 173 -11.41 6.11 -11.28
N PRO A 174 -12.27 5.19 -11.77
CA PRO A 174 -11.89 3.80 -12.00
C PRO A 174 -10.69 3.65 -12.96
N ASP A 175 -10.58 4.50 -13.97
CA ASP A 175 -9.48 4.47 -14.94
C ASP A 175 -8.11 4.63 -14.25
N ARG A 176 -8.02 5.47 -13.21
CA ARG A 176 -6.77 5.67 -12.47
C ARG A 176 -6.36 4.45 -11.66
N ALA A 177 -7.31 3.67 -11.12
CA ALA A 177 -6.96 2.41 -10.46
C ALA A 177 -6.34 1.43 -11.46
N GLU A 178 -6.95 1.27 -12.64
CA GLU A 178 -6.41 0.37 -13.66
C GLU A 178 -5.07 0.84 -14.22
N GLU A 179 -4.81 2.15 -14.31
CA GLU A 179 -3.48 2.69 -14.62
C GLU A 179 -2.44 2.26 -13.58
N VAL A 180 -2.75 2.41 -12.29
CA VAL A 180 -1.83 2.05 -11.19
C VAL A 180 -1.55 0.55 -11.19
N ILE A 181 -2.60 -0.26 -11.35
CA ILE A 181 -2.48 -1.73 -11.37
C ILE A 181 -1.67 -2.17 -12.59
N SER A 182 -1.97 -1.64 -13.77
CA SER A 182 -1.23 -1.94 -15.00
C SER A 182 0.25 -1.54 -14.91
N PHE A 183 0.58 -0.46 -14.19
CA PHE A 183 1.97 -0.07 -13.97
C PHE A 183 2.71 -1.06 -13.07
N ILE A 184 2.06 -1.52 -11.99
CA ILE A 184 2.61 -2.55 -11.10
C ILE A 184 2.84 -3.84 -11.90
N ASP A 185 1.81 -4.33 -12.58
CA ASP A 185 1.86 -5.57 -13.35
C ASP A 185 2.90 -5.51 -14.46
N GLY A 186 2.96 -4.39 -15.19
CA GLY A 186 3.95 -4.20 -16.25
C GLY A 186 5.39 -4.20 -15.71
N CYS A 187 5.62 -3.66 -14.51
CA CYS A 187 6.93 -3.72 -13.87
C CYS A 187 7.31 -5.16 -13.47
N LEU A 188 6.35 -5.91 -12.89
CA LEU A 188 6.57 -7.30 -12.46
C LEU A 188 6.75 -8.23 -13.66
N GLU A 189 5.99 -8.02 -14.73
CA GLU A 189 6.13 -8.77 -15.98
C GLU A 189 7.49 -8.50 -16.65
N ASP A 190 7.96 -7.25 -16.71
CA ASP A 190 9.29 -6.93 -17.23
C ASP A 190 10.40 -7.62 -16.43
N LEU A 191 10.35 -7.56 -15.10
CA LEU A 191 11.30 -8.24 -14.21
C LEU A 191 11.30 -9.76 -14.41
N ALA A 192 10.12 -10.37 -14.46
CA ALA A 192 9.96 -11.80 -14.69
C ALA A 192 10.50 -12.21 -16.08
N ASN A 193 10.17 -11.46 -17.14
CA ASN A 193 10.62 -11.75 -18.50
C ASN A 193 12.14 -11.66 -18.64
N ARG A 194 12.77 -10.65 -18.03
CA ARG A 194 14.25 -10.49 -18.05
C ARG A 194 14.98 -11.61 -17.31
N THR A 195 14.33 -12.24 -16.34
CA THR A 195 14.95 -13.29 -15.51
C THR A 195 14.50 -14.70 -15.87
N ALA A 196 13.55 -14.86 -16.79
CA ALA A 196 12.95 -16.14 -17.17
C ALA A 196 13.97 -17.14 -17.73
N ASP A 197 14.93 -16.67 -18.54
CA ASP A 197 15.92 -17.51 -19.21
C ASP A 197 17.23 -17.65 -18.43
N VAL A 198 17.34 -17.04 -17.25
CA VAL A 198 18.52 -17.17 -16.38
C VAL A 198 18.60 -18.61 -15.86
N PRO A 199 19.63 -19.40 -16.22
CA PRO A 199 19.73 -20.79 -15.80
C PRO A 199 19.81 -20.91 -14.28
N GLU A 200 19.01 -21.81 -13.69
CA GLU A 200 19.08 -22.13 -12.25
C GLU A 200 20.51 -22.52 -11.83
N GLU A 201 21.21 -23.25 -12.69
CA GLU A 201 22.63 -23.56 -12.53
C GLU A 201 23.45 -22.29 -12.73
N GLY A 202 23.90 -21.69 -11.62
CA GLY A 202 24.74 -20.50 -11.61
C GLY A 202 24.05 -19.23 -11.12
N LYS A 203 22.75 -19.27 -10.77
CA LYS A 203 22.11 -18.15 -10.07
C LYS A 203 22.84 -17.86 -8.76
N PRO A 204 23.33 -16.62 -8.55
CA PRO A 204 24.03 -16.26 -7.33
C PRO A 204 23.10 -16.43 -6.13
N THR A 205 23.60 -17.02 -5.04
CA THR A 205 22.83 -17.12 -3.80
C THR A 205 22.68 -15.76 -3.14
N VAL A 206 21.47 -15.44 -2.70
CA VAL A 206 21.14 -14.14 -2.12
C VAL A 206 20.47 -14.26 -0.76
N LEU A 207 20.70 -13.26 0.08
CA LEU A 207 20.05 -13.11 1.38
C LEU A 207 19.50 -11.68 1.55
N GLY A 208 18.20 -11.57 1.86
CA GLY A 208 17.57 -10.34 2.33
C GLY A 208 17.60 -10.33 3.86
N ALA A 209 18.38 -9.42 4.45
CA ALA A 209 18.63 -9.33 5.89
C ALA A 209 18.42 -7.91 6.42
N ALA A 210 18.71 -7.70 7.72
CA ALA A 210 18.43 -6.45 8.42
C ALA A 210 16.93 -6.06 8.39
N ALA A 211 16.05 -7.06 8.25
CA ALA A 211 14.64 -6.87 7.98
C ALA A 211 13.95 -6.01 9.04
N THR A 212 13.05 -5.13 8.61
CA THR A 212 12.27 -4.26 9.50
C THR A 212 10.88 -4.85 9.71
N PHE A 213 10.65 -5.45 10.87
CA PHE A 213 9.37 -6.03 11.29
C PHE A 213 9.21 -5.94 12.81
N LYS A 214 8.24 -5.16 13.29
CA LYS A 214 8.09 -4.82 14.72
C LYS A 214 9.36 -4.18 15.33
N GLY A 215 10.06 -3.39 14.53
CA GLY A 215 11.39 -2.84 14.83
C GLY A 215 12.41 -3.27 13.78
N ALA A 216 13.56 -2.59 13.77
CA ALA A 216 14.71 -2.98 12.97
C ALA A 216 15.46 -4.13 13.65
N HIS A 217 16.00 -5.05 12.86
CA HIS A 217 16.79 -6.19 13.33
C HIS A 217 18.17 -6.21 12.67
N GLY A 218 19.10 -6.99 13.24
CA GLY A 218 20.44 -7.20 12.67
C GLY A 218 20.42 -8.20 11.52
N ILE A 219 21.57 -8.83 11.25
CA ILE A 219 21.71 -9.81 10.15
C ILE A 219 20.83 -11.06 10.35
N GLU A 220 20.47 -11.36 11.60
CA GLU A 220 19.59 -12.45 12.01
C GLU A 220 18.11 -12.19 11.68
N GLY A 221 17.74 -10.94 11.40
CA GLY A 221 16.41 -10.59 10.89
C GLY A 221 16.38 -10.72 9.37
N VAL A 222 15.80 -11.80 8.87
CA VAL A 222 15.79 -12.14 7.45
C VAL A 222 14.37 -12.09 6.89
N TYR A 223 14.25 -11.84 5.58
CA TYR A 223 12.97 -11.94 4.88
C TYR A 223 12.72 -13.37 4.42
N SER A 224 11.53 -13.90 4.73
CA SER A 224 11.02 -15.18 4.23
C SER A 224 9.96 -14.93 3.16
N LYS A 225 9.99 -15.73 2.08
CA LYS A 225 9.11 -15.55 0.89
C LYS A 225 9.12 -14.10 0.42
N TYR A 226 10.34 -13.58 0.21
CA TYR A 226 10.53 -12.16 -0.01
C TYR A 226 10.08 -11.77 -1.41
N GLN A 227 8.99 -11.03 -1.52
CA GLN A 227 8.38 -10.69 -2.82
C GLN A 227 9.33 -9.97 -3.78
N VAL A 228 10.31 -9.21 -3.26
CA VAL A 228 11.35 -8.58 -4.09
C VAL A 228 12.20 -9.62 -4.83
N PHE A 229 12.53 -10.73 -4.16
CA PHE A 229 13.31 -11.83 -4.72
C PHE A 229 12.44 -12.77 -5.56
N GLU A 230 11.18 -12.99 -5.17
CA GLU A 230 10.23 -13.78 -5.96
C GLU A 230 9.96 -13.13 -7.33
N ALA A 231 9.83 -11.80 -7.39
CA ALA A 231 9.60 -11.04 -8.64
C ALA A 231 10.71 -11.22 -9.69
N ILE A 232 11.89 -11.70 -9.29
CA ILE A 232 13.07 -11.86 -10.15
C ILE A 232 13.60 -13.30 -10.14
N ALA A 233 12.82 -14.24 -9.57
CA ALA A 233 13.19 -15.64 -9.40
C ALA A 233 14.62 -15.84 -8.84
N ALA A 234 15.00 -15.05 -7.84
CA ALA A 234 16.34 -15.12 -7.26
C ALA A 234 16.56 -16.42 -6.47
N ASN A 235 17.82 -16.85 -6.37
CA ASN A 235 18.23 -18.01 -5.58
C ASN A 235 18.34 -17.63 -4.09
N ASP A 236 17.18 -17.47 -3.46
CA ASP A 236 17.04 -17.05 -2.06
C ASP A 236 17.39 -18.19 -1.09
N VAL A 237 18.43 -17.98 -0.29
CA VAL A 237 18.90 -18.97 0.70
C VAL A 237 17.91 -19.22 1.83
N THR A 238 16.93 -18.32 2.02
CA THR A 238 15.87 -18.46 3.03
C THR A 238 14.71 -19.34 2.57
N THR A 239 14.73 -19.84 1.33
CA THR A 239 13.66 -20.69 0.80
C THR A 239 13.37 -21.87 1.74
N GLY A 240 12.13 -21.96 2.22
CA GLY A 240 11.67 -23.05 3.09
C GLY A 240 11.94 -22.88 4.59
N ILE A 241 12.47 -21.75 5.06
CA ILE A 241 12.64 -21.53 6.51
C ILE A 241 11.32 -21.28 7.25
N SER A 242 10.30 -20.77 6.55
CA SER A 242 9.00 -20.43 7.10
C SER A 242 7.93 -20.45 6.01
N ASP A 243 6.71 -20.81 6.39
CA ASP A 243 5.55 -20.70 5.52
C ASP A 243 4.94 -19.28 5.49
N THR A 244 5.41 -18.39 6.37
CA THR A 244 4.91 -17.02 6.53
C THR A 244 5.69 -16.05 5.66
N VAL A 245 4.99 -15.12 5.01
CA VAL A 245 5.57 -14.00 4.26
C VAL A 245 6.02 -12.92 5.24
N GLY A 246 7.23 -12.39 5.04
CA GLY A 246 7.76 -11.26 5.81
C GLY A 246 8.97 -11.62 6.66
N GLY A 247 9.28 -10.77 7.64
CA GLY A 247 10.48 -10.90 8.46
C GLY A 247 10.39 -11.99 9.54
N VAL A 248 11.47 -12.75 9.70
CA VAL A 248 11.64 -13.78 10.73
C VAL A 248 13.01 -13.67 11.38
N LEU A 249 13.14 -14.15 12.62
CA LEU A 249 14.42 -14.27 13.31
C LEU A 249 14.97 -15.67 13.15
N ILE A 250 16.26 -15.76 12.84
CA ILE A 250 17.02 -17.02 12.76
C ILE A 250 18.17 -17.03 13.79
N ASP A 251 18.83 -18.18 13.93
CA ASP A 251 20.17 -18.20 14.53
C ASP A 251 21.17 -17.61 13.53
N LYS A 252 22.00 -16.65 13.96
CA LYS A 252 23.00 -16.01 13.09
C LYS A 252 23.94 -17.03 12.43
N GLU A 253 24.25 -18.14 13.10
CA GLU A 253 25.13 -19.19 12.57
C GLU A 253 24.54 -19.85 11.31
N GLN A 254 23.22 -19.77 11.13
CA GLN A 254 22.55 -20.24 9.91
C GLN A 254 22.99 -19.43 8.68
N VAL A 255 23.33 -18.15 8.84
CA VAL A 255 23.86 -17.30 7.76
C VAL A 255 25.22 -17.82 7.28
N LEU A 256 26.08 -18.32 8.18
CA LEU A 256 27.34 -18.96 7.81
C LEU A 256 27.10 -20.29 7.08
N GLY A 257 26.07 -21.04 7.47
CA GLY A 257 25.67 -22.27 6.80
C GLY A 257 25.21 -22.05 5.36
N TRP A 258 24.50 -20.94 5.11
CA TRP A 258 24.09 -20.55 3.76
C TRP A 258 25.22 -19.92 2.95
N ASN A 259 26.09 -19.13 3.59
CA ASN A 259 27.19 -18.39 3.01
C ASN A 259 26.82 -17.72 1.66
N PRO A 260 25.85 -16.79 1.66
CA PRO A 260 25.32 -16.21 0.43
C PRO A 260 26.39 -15.41 -0.34
N GLN A 261 26.28 -15.38 -1.66
CA GLN A 261 27.14 -14.59 -2.52
C GLN A 261 26.82 -13.10 -2.44
N TYR A 262 25.54 -12.74 -2.28
CA TYR A 262 25.08 -11.36 -2.11
C TYR A 262 24.24 -11.23 -0.84
N ILE A 263 24.45 -10.14 -0.10
CA ILE A 263 23.60 -9.76 1.03
C ILE A 263 22.98 -8.39 0.73
N PHE A 264 21.65 -8.32 0.79
CA PHE A 264 20.90 -7.09 0.68
C PHE A 264 20.29 -6.74 2.04
N LEU A 265 20.71 -5.61 2.58
CA LEU A 265 20.30 -5.11 3.88
C LEU A 265 19.16 -4.10 3.70
N ASP A 266 18.03 -4.35 4.36
CA ASP A 266 17.06 -3.29 4.58
C ASP A 266 17.72 -2.15 5.38
N ASN A 267 17.63 -0.93 4.84
CA ASN A 267 18.30 0.23 5.41
C ASN A 267 17.98 0.45 6.90
N GLY A 268 16.77 0.10 7.36
CA GLY A 268 16.36 0.25 8.75
C GLY A 268 17.27 -0.48 9.75
N GLY A 269 17.85 -1.62 9.36
CA GLY A 269 18.73 -2.43 10.21
C GLY A 269 20.23 -2.33 9.90
N VAL A 270 20.65 -1.58 8.86
CA VAL A 270 22.07 -1.47 8.47
C VAL A 270 22.97 -1.05 9.64
N ASN A 271 22.51 -0.10 10.47
CA ASN A 271 23.28 0.36 11.63
C ASN A 271 23.45 -0.74 12.70
N LEU A 272 22.46 -1.62 12.87
CA LEU A 272 22.57 -2.77 13.78
C LEU A 272 23.60 -3.76 13.27
N VAL A 273 23.60 -4.04 11.97
CA VAL A 273 24.61 -4.90 11.32
C VAL A 273 26.02 -4.33 11.49
N LYS A 274 26.22 -3.02 11.28
CA LYS A 274 27.52 -2.36 11.47
C LYS A 274 28.01 -2.42 12.92
N GLN A 275 27.10 -2.22 13.89
CA GLN A 275 27.43 -2.33 15.31
C GLN A 275 27.81 -3.78 15.67
N ASP A 276 27.08 -4.75 15.14
CA ASP A 276 27.34 -6.16 15.36
C ASP A 276 28.67 -6.61 14.72
N PHE A 277 28.99 -6.10 13.53
CA PHE A 277 30.29 -6.28 12.87
C PHE A 277 31.45 -5.77 13.73
N ALA A 278 31.31 -4.59 14.35
CA ALA A 278 32.35 -4.01 15.20
C ALA A 278 32.65 -4.89 16.45
N VAL A 279 31.69 -5.71 16.88
CA VAL A 279 31.83 -6.61 18.03
C VAL A 279 32.29 -8.01 17.60
N MET A 280 31.83 -8.51 16.46
CA MET A 280 32.12 -9.86 15.96
C MET A 280 32.68 -9.86 14.52
N PRO A 281 33.81 -9.19 14.25
CA PRO A 281 34.35 -9.10 12.90
C PRO A 281 34.69 -10.48 12.31
N ASP A 282 35.12 -11.44 13.14
CA ASP A 282 35.46 -12.80 12.71
C ASP A 282 34.25 -13.56 12.15
N PHE A 283 33.02 -13.31 12.64
CA PHE A 283 31.80 -13.90 12.07
C PHE A 283 31.58 -13.40 10.64
N TYR A 284 31.58 -12.08 10.45
CA TYR A 284 31.30 -11.47 9.15
C TYR A 284 32.42 -11.72 8.14
N ASN A 285 33.68 -11.74 8.57
CA ASN A 285 34.84 -11.99 7.70
C ASN A 285 34.88 -13.43 7.14
N GLN A 286 34.00 -14.33 7.62
CA GLN A 286 33.83 -15.67 7.03
C GLN A 286 32.78 -15.69 5.90
N LEU A 287 31.95 -14.66 5.78
CA LEU A 287 30.90 -14.58 4.76
C LEU A 287 31.49 -14.16 3.42
N GLN A 288 31.18 -14.93 2.37
CA GLN A 288 31.64 -14.65 1.01
C GLN A 288 31.22 -13.26 0.53
N ALA A 289 29.96 -12.88 0.75
CA ALA A 289 29.47 -11.54 0.41
C ALA A 289 30.29 -10.43 1.08
N VAL A 290 30.70 -10.58 2.34
CA VAL A 290 31.51 -9.58 3.04
C VAL A 290 32.92 -9.51 2.45
N VAL A 291 33.56 -10.67 2.22
CA VAL A 291 34.92 -10.76 1.68
C VAL A 291 35.01 -10.19 0.26
N ASN A 292 34.01 -10.45 -0.58
CA ASN A 292 33.94 -9.93 -1.95
C ASN A 292 33.42 -8.47 -2.00
N GLY A 293 32.87 -7.99 -0.89
CA GLY A 293 32.21 -6.70 -0.78
C GLY A 293 30.80 -6.68 -1.34
N ASP A 294 30.18 -7.81 -1.70
CA ASP A 294 28.83 -7.89 -2.24
C ASP A 294 27.72 -7.76 -1.16
N VAL A 295 27.87 -6.75 -0.30
CA VAL A 295 26.88 -6.31 0.69
C VAL A 295 26.32 -4.98 0.23
N TYR A 296 25.00 -4.93 0.05
CA TYR A 296 24.28 -3.78 -0.48
C TYR A 296 23.14 -3.39 0.48
N GLN A 297 22.66 -2.16 0.37
CA GLN A 297 21.43 -1.71 1.02
C GLN A 297 20.42 -1.21 -0.01
N TYR A 298 19.15 -1.23 0.41
CA TYR A 298 18.03 -0.56 -0.26
C TYR A 298 17.11 0.09 0.78
N PRO A 299 16.24 1.04 0.39
CA PRO A 299 15.28 1.65 1.30
C PRO A 299 14.35 0.60 1.92
N SER A 300 14.02 0.79 3.21
CA SER A 300 12.97 0.02 3.86
C SER A 300 11.62 0.34 3.24
N SER A 301 10.80 -0.69 2.99
CA SER A 301 9.48 -0.53 2.38
C SER A 301 8.31 -0.67 3.37
N THR A 302 8.56 -0.99 4.63
CA THR A 302 7.52 -1.43 5.58
C THR A 302 7.04 -0.35 6.55
N SER A 303 7.53 0.89 6.41
CA SER A 303 7.12 2.02 7.24
C SER A 303 5.65 2.36 6.98
N TYR A 304 4.82 2.14 8.01
CA TYR A 304 3.36 2.26 7.96
C TYR A 304 2.76 1.39 6.85
N TYR A 305 2.96 0.06 6.91
CA TYR A 305 2.62 -0.91 5.86
C TYR A 305 3.51 -0.80 4.61
N SER A 306 3.23 -1.61 3.57
CA SER A 306 4.07 -1.70 2.37
C SER A 306 3.93 -0.50 1.45
N ASN A 307 5.04 0.22 1.22
CA ASN A 307 5.19 1.32 0.25
C ASN A 307 5.54 0.71 -1.12
N VAL A 308 4.53 0.41 -1.94
CA VAL A 308 4.61 -0.49 -3.13
C VAL A 308 5.69 -0.09 -4.15
N GLU A 309 5.91 1.20 -4.33
CA GLU A 309 6.94 1.78 -5.20
C GLU A 309 8.36 1.36 -4.79
N ILE A 310 8.63 1.21 -3.49
CA ILE A 310 9.96 0.87 -2.98
C ILE A 310 10.32 -0.58 -3.34
N PRO A 311 9.51 -1.63 -3.05
CA PRO A 311 9.79 -2.99 -3.48
C PRO A 311 9.94 -3.15 -4.99
N ILE A 312 9.18 -2.41 -5.83
CA ILE A 312 9.37 -2.45 -7.28
C ILE A 312 10.78 -1.94 -7.63
N ALA A 313 11.16 -0.77 -7.13
CA ALA A 313 12.51 -0.22 -7.34
C ALA A 313 13.60 -1.13 -6.74
N ASN A 314 13.36 -1.74 -5.58
CA ASN A 314 14.26 -2.72 -4.97
C ASN A 314 14.46 -3.94 -5.88
N SER A 315 13.41 -4.46 -6.53
CA SER A 315 13.52 -5.59 -7.45
C SER A 315 14.38 -5.25 -8.67
N TYR A 316 14.21 -4.06 -9.27
CA TYR A 316 15.10 -3.61 -10.36
C TYR A 316 16.55 -3.45 -9.91
N TYR A 317 16.78 -2.87 -8.71
CA TYR A 317 18.12 -2.72 -8.15
C TYR A 317 18.81 -4.06 -7.95
N VAL A 318 18.13 -4.99 -7.26
CA VAL A 318 18.64 -6.33 -6.97
C VAL A 318 18.90 -7.07 -8.28
N ALA A 319 17.94 -7.10 -9.21
CA ALA A 319 18.10 -7.80 -10.48
C ALA A 319 19.26 -7.26 -11.32
N SER A 320 19.45 -5.93 -11.35
CA SER A 320 20.56 -5.31 -12.09
C SER A 320 21.93 -5.71 -11.55
N LEU A 321 22.03 -6.00 -10.25
CA LEU A 321 23.27 -6.49 -9.62
C LEU A 321 23.49 -7.98 -9.84
N LEU A 322 22.43 -8.79 -9.75
CA LEU A 322 22.54 -10.25 -9.91
C LEU A 322 22.68 -10.68 -11.37
N TYR A 323 22.05 -9.94 -12.29
CA TYR A 323 21.88 -10.29 -13.71
C TYR A 323 22.27 -9.13 -14.63
N PRO A 324 23.50 -8.59 -14.56
CA PRO A 324 23.88 -7.34 -15.24
C PRO A 324 23.74 -7.38 -16.76
N GLU A 325 23.88 -8.56 -17.39
CA GLU A 325 23.72 -8.70 -18.85
C GLU A 325 22.26 -8.57 -19.33
N GLU A 326 21.30 -9.04 -18.53
CA GLU A 326 19.85 -8.98 -18.82
C GLU A 326 19.25 -7.60 -18.52
N PHE A 327 19.97 -6.79 -17.74
CA PHE A 327 19.57 -5.45 -17.32
C PHE A 327 20.50 -4.35 -17.86
N LYS A 328 21.39 -4.65 -18.82
CA LYS A 328 22.38 -3.69 -19.34
C LYS A 328 21.78 -2.46 -20.03
N ASP A 329 20.53 -2.54 -20.47
CA ASP A 329 19.77 -1.44 -21.07
C ASP A 329 19.04 -0.59 -20.01
N ILE A 330 18.97 -1.07 -18.76
CA ILE A 330 18.33 -0.35 -17.66
C ILE A 330 19.34 0.56 -16.97
N ASN A 331 19.10 1.87 -17.05
CA ASN A 331 19.66 2.81 -16.09
C ASN A 331 18.81 2.77 -14.82
N PHE A 332 19.36 2.24 -13.73
CA PHE A 332 18.65 2.09 -12.47
C PHE A 332 18.12 3.42 -11.91
N GLU A 333 18.90 4.50 -11.97
CA GLU A 333 18.48 5.79 -11.42
C GLU A 333 17.26 6.35 -12.17
N GLU A 334 17.27 6.24 -13.49
CA GLU A 334 16.14 6.63 -14.34
C GLU A 334 14.91 5.76 -14.06
N LYS A 335 15.08 4.43 -13.94
CA LYS A 335 13.97 3.51 -13.66
C LYS A 335 13.37 3.73 -12.28
N ALA A 336 14.20 3.95 -11.27
CA ALA A 336 13.74 4.25 -9.91
C ALA A 336 12.94 5.55 -9.87
N ASN A 337 13.44 6.63 -10.49
CA ASN A 337 12.72 7.91 -10.56
C ASN A 337 11.45 7.83 -11.42
N GLU A 338 11.40 7.02 -12.47
CA GLU A 338 10.17 6.72 -13.22
C GLU A 338 9.09 6.12 -12.29
N ILE A 339 9.46 5.10 -11.51
CA ILE A 339 8.57 4.44 -10.55
C ILE A 339 8.10 5.45 -9.50
N PHE A 340 9.02 6.15 -8.82
CA PHE A 340 8.65 7.11 -7.78
C PHE A 340 7.79 8.25 -8.32
N LYS A 341 8.08 8.76 -9.52
CA LYS A 341 7.27 9.79 -10.16
C LYS A 341 5.85 9.32 -10.42
N PHE A 342 5.66 8.08 -10.87
CA PHE A 342 4.33 7.53 -11.15
C PHE A 342 3.46 7.44 -9.90
N PHE A 343 4.03 6.99 -8.77
CA PHE A 343 3.29 6.79 -7.52
C PHE A 343 3.19 8.04 -6.65
N LEU A 344 4.22 8.87 -6.64
CA LEU A 344 4.40 9.98 -5.68
C LEU A 344 4.32 11.37 -6.33
N GLY A 345 4.36 11.45 -7.66
CA GLY A 345 4.44 12.72 -8.38
C GLY A 345 5.78 13.46 -8.24
N ALA A 346 6.81 12.81 -7.68
CA ALA A 346 8.11 13.39 -7.41
C ALA A 346 9.13 13.02 -8.49
N ASP A 347 9.70 14.00 -9.18
CA ASP A 347 10.63 13.79 -10.31
C ASP A 347 11.99 13.19 -9.91
N ASP A 348 12.50 13.50 -8.71
CA ASP A 348 13.82 13.06 -8.24
C ASP A 348 13.77 12.56 -6.79
N TYR A 349 12.88 11.61 -6.54
CA TYR A 349 12.69 11.04 -5.21
C TYR A 349 13.90 10.21 -4.76
N LEU A 350 14.65 9.63 -5.70
CA LEU A 350 15.86 8.88 -5.40
C LEU A 350 16.91 9.75 -4.69
N SER A 351 17.09 11.01 -5.11
CA SER A 351 17.98 11.96 -4.42
C SER A 351 17.56 12.20 -2.97
N VAL A 352 16.25 12.30 -2.70
CA VAL A 352 15.71 12.46 -1.34
C VAL A 352 16.09 11.26 -0.46
N LEU A 353 15.96 10.04 -0.98
CA LEU A 353 16.35 8.82 -0.28
C LEU A 353 17.87 8.78 -0.03
N ASN A 354 18.68 9.18 -1.02
CA ASN A 354 20.14 9.23 -0.91
C ASN A 354 20.59 10.24 0.15
N GLU A 355 20.02 11.45 0.17
CA GLU A 355 20.31 12.48 1.18
C GLU A 355 19.96 12.02 2.60
N ALA A 356 18.91 11.21 2.73
CA ALA A 356 18.52 10.59 4.00
C ALA A 356 19.40 9.40 4.42
N GLY A 357 20.36 8.97 3.58
CA GLY A 357 21.16 7.77 3.81
C GLY A 357 20.36 6.47 3.65
N ALA A 358 19.15 6.55 3.11
CA ALA A 358 18.23 5.43 2.91
C ALA A 358 18.22 4.87 1.49
N GLY A 359 18.99 5.49 0.59
CA GLY A 359 19.06 5.09 -0.82
C GLY A 359 19.77 3.77 -1.08
N TYR A 360 19.98 3.50 -2.36
CA TYR A 360 20.55 2.27 -2.87
C TYR A 360 22.07 2.37 -2.95
N GLY A 361 22.77 1.36 -2.46
CA GLY A 361 24.23 1.38 -2.58
C GLY A 361 24.94 0.23 -1.90
N LYS A 362 26.26 0.21 -2.07
CA LYS A 362 27.16 -0.73 -1.42
C LYS A 362 27.35 -0.36 0.05
N VAL A 363 27.39 -1.35 0.94
CA VAL A 363 27.59 -1.16 2.37
C VAL A 363 28.99 -1.65 2.75
N GLY A 364 29.87 -0.71 3.11
CA GLY A 364 31.09 -1.04 3.84
C GLY A 364 30.77 -1.34 5.30
N LEU A 365 31.10 -2.56 5.76
CA LEU A 365 30.98 -2.95 7.17
C LEU A 365 32.26 -2.59 7.97
N GLY A 366 33.42 -2.53 7.31
CA GLY A 366 34.70 -2.03 7.85
C GLY A 366 35.11 -0.65 7.31
N GLU A 367 36.35 -0.21 7.62
CA GLU A 367 36.94 1.03 7.05
C GLU A 367 37.02 1.03 5.52
#